data_AF-A0A1D2MNZ9-F1
#
_entry.id   AF-A0A1D2MNZ9-F1
#
_cell.length_a   1.000
_cell.length_b   1.000
_cell.length_c   1.000
_cell.angle_alpha   90.00
_cell.angle_beta   90.00
_cell.angle_gamma   90.00
#
_symmetry.space_group_name_H-M   'P 1'
#
loop_
_entity.id
_entity.type
_entity.pdbx_description
1 polymer ?
#
loop_
_entity_poly.entity_id
_entity_poly.type
_entity_poly.pdbx_seq_one_letter_code
_entity_poly.pdbx_strand_id
1 'polypeptide(L)'
;VDWQIVESTKFVGLTEISEYAVKIVFGPPPFGDLNQAQVENTNASPTKLVLFTVEPQLKAHVAYFGASARDSKQALRISVVPSPAGQKDALTLQIQLPSELSKGKTADVDVELVLTHYLSPFPSEILQKEKQLVKFSGSHYLFSPYKVTRQTTKILTGSKNIESYTKLKPSSQSESTVSLGPYENTAPFSLSELSVHYENNSPFLTITKLERTIELSHWGNIAVEERLEILHTGAKLKGSFSRFDYQREP
;
A
#
# COMPACT_ATOMS: atom_id res chain seq x y z
N VAL A 1 -1.37 14.83 32.44
CA VAL A 1 -0.61 13.62 32.85
C VAL A 1 0.24 13.26 31.65
N ASP A 2 1.31 14.02 31.46
CA ASP A 2 2.66 13.71 31.96
C ASP A 2 3.43 12.82 30.97
N TRP A 3 4.50 13.43 30.47
CA TRP A 3 5.74 12.92 29.89
C TRP A 3 5.82 11.43 29.54
N GLN A 4 6.25 11.15 28.30
CA GLN A 4 7.47 10.36 28.10
C GLN A 4 8.29 10.94 26.94
N ILE A 5 9.49 11.43 27.29
CA ILE A 5 10.64 11.37 26.39
C ILE A 5 10.99 9.89 26.27
N VAL A 6 11.05 9.36 25.05
CA VAL A 6 11.73 8.10 24.78
C VAL A 6 12.83 8.37 23.77
N GLU A 7 14.04 8.26 24.31
CA GLU A 7 15.35 8.06 23.68
C GLU A 7 15.44 8.01 22.15
N SER A 8 16.40 8.79 21.63
CA SER A 8 16.96 8.57 20.30
C SER A 8 17.72 7.24 20.28
N THR A 9 17.10 6.17 19.78
CA THR A 9 17.82 4.95 19.44
C THR A 9 18.58 5.19 18.14
N LYS A 10 19.91 5.20 18.22
CA LYS A 10 20.77 5.07 17.04
C LYS A 10 20.44 3.73 16.36
N PHE A 11 19.88 3.76 15.16
CA PHE A 11 19.82 2.60 14.29
C PHE A 11 21.25 2.30 13.81
N VAL A 12 21.97 1.45 14.55
CA VAL A 12 23.15 0.77 14.03
C VAL A 12 22.69 -0.62 13.61
N GLY A 13 22.60 -0.83 12.31
CA GLY A 13 22.25 -2.11 11.72
C GLY A 13 21.88 -1.91 10.26
N LEU A 14 22.87 -1.95 9.38
CA LEU A 14 22.64 -2.11 7.94
C LEU A 14 22.23 -3.56 7.74
N THR A 15 20.94 -3.85 7.78
CA THR A 15 20.41 -5.14 7.33
C THR A 15 20.30 -5.05 5.80
N GLU A 16 20.72 -6.06 5.04
CA GLU A 16 20.50 -6.05 3.60
C GLU A 16 19.20 -6.79 3.27
N ILE A 17 18.46 -6.31 2.27
CA ILE A 17 17.31 -7.05 1.75
C ILE A 17 17.82 -7.85 0.55
N SER A 18 17.94 -9.17 0.74
CA SER A 18 18.47 -10.10 -0.28
C SER A 18 17.47 -10.28 -1.44
N GLU A 19 16.19 -10.39 -1.14
CA GLU A 19 15.13 -10.49 -2.13
C GLU A 19 13.87 -9.76 -1.67
N TYR A 20 13.25 -9.03 -2.59
CA TYR A 20 12.03 -8.29 -2.32
C TYR A 20 11.04 -8.46 -3.47
N ALA A 21 9.83 -8.89 -3.16
CA ALA A 21 8.74 -9.02 -4.10
C ALA A 21 7.58 -8.14 -3.64
N VAL A 22 7.10 -7.27 -4.52
CA VAL A 22 5.92 -6.43 -4.26
C VAL A 22 4.78 -6.94 -5.10
N LYS A 23 3.63 -7.12 -4.47
CA LYS A 23 2.38 -7.41 -5.16
C LYS A 23 1.37 -6.32 -4.81
N ILE A 24 1.23 -5.37 -5.71
CA ILE A 24 0.22 -4.32 -5.61
C ILE A 24 -1.07 -4.85 -6.24
N VAL A 25 -2.14 -4.88 -5.45
CA VAL A 25 -3.45 -5.36 -5.88
C VAL A 25 -4.40 -4.18 -5.99
N PHE A 26 -4.77 -3.86 -7.22
CA PHE A 26 -5.85 -2.93 -7.50
C PHE A 26 -7.17 -3.68 -7.65
N GLY A 27 -8.18 -3.23 -6.93
CA GLY A 27 -9.53 -3.78 -6.89
C GLY A 27 -10.54 -2.69 -6.50
N PRO A 28 -11.77 -3.04 -6.10
CA PRO A 28 -12.63 -2.07 -5.43
C PRO A 28 -11.93 -1.56 -4.15
N PRO A 29 -12.04 -0.27 -3.81
CA PRO A 29 -11.52 0.25 -2.56
C PRO A 29 -12.04 -0.54 -1.35
N PRO A 30 -11.21 -0.78 -0.31
CA PRO A 30 -9.83 -0.28 -0.15
C PRO A 30 -8.79 -1.13 -0.92
N PHE A 31 -7.67 -0.50 -1.32
CA PHE A 31 -6.62 -1.15 -2.11
C PHE A 31 -5.58 -1.80 -1.21
N GLY A 32 -5.10 -3.00 -1.57
CA GLY A 32 -4.08 -3.71 -0.82
C GLY A 32 -2.75 -3.77 -1.58
N ASP A 33 -1.66 -3.46 -0.89
CA ASP A 33 -0.30 -3.76 -1.31
C ASP A 33 0.30 -4.80 -0.37
N LEU A 34 0.69 -5.95 -0.94
CA LEU A 34 1.34 -7.03 -0.22
C LEU A 34 2.82 -7.05 -0.62
N ASN A 35 3.66 -6.74 0.36
CA ASN A 35 5.10 -6.69 0.23
C ASN A 35 5.70 -7.95 0.86
N GLN A 36 6.38 -8.74 0.07
CA GLN A 36 7.04 -9.97 0.46
C GLN A 36 8.55 -9.74 0.47
N ALA A 37 9.14 -9.70 1.65
CA ALA A 37 10.56 -9.47 1.84
C ALA A 37 11.26 -10.74 2.33
N GLN A 38 12.45 -11.00 1.81
CA GLN A 38 13.45 -11.83 2.47
C GLN A 38 14.56 -10.89 2.97
N VAL A 39 14.78 -10.89 4.27
CA VAL A 39 15.69 -9.98 4.95
C VAL A 39 16.89 -10.76 5.46
N GLU A 40 18.10 -10.30 5.17
CA GLU A 40 19.34 -10.94 5.62
C GLU A 40 20.10 -10.02 6.58
N ASN A 41 20.48 -10.56 7.74
CA ASN A 41 21.37 -9.80 8.64
C ASN A 41 22.83 -9.96 8.20
N THR A 42 23.41 -8.90 7.64
CA THR A 42 24.83 -8.84 7.28
C THR A 42 25.71 -8.30 8.41
N ASN A 43 25.11 -7.77 9.49
CA ASN A 43 25.83 -7.23 10.64
C ASN A 43 26.45 -8.33 11.50
N ALA A 44 27.50 -7.97 12.25
CA ALA A 44 28.12 -8.88 13.21
C ALA A 44 27.20 -9.19 14.41
N SER A 45 26.40 -8.22 14.85
CA SER A 45 25.46 -8.37 15.95
C SER A 45 24.13 -8.97 15.46
N PRO A 46 23.54 -9.91 16.22
CA PRO A 46 22.16 -10.34 15.98
C PRO A 46 21.19 -9.16 16.08
N THR A 47 20.13 -9.19 15.27
CA THR A 47 19.04 -8.21 15.35
C THR A 47 17.69 -8.89 15.37
N LYS A 48 16.74 -8.31 16.09
CA LYS A 48 15.33 -8.73 16.10
C LYS A 48 14.42 -7.73 15.39
N LEU A 49 14.99 -6.62 14.90
CA LEU A 49 14.23 -5.48 14.39
C LEU A 49 14.59 -5.23 12.93
N VAL A 50 13.56 -4.96 12.12
CA VAL A 50 13.67 -4.59 10.71
C VAL A 50 12.83 -3.34 10.47
N LEU A 51 13.36 -2.40 9.70
CA LEU A 51 12.62 -1.22 9.28
C LEU A 51 11.95 -1.43 7.92
N PHE A 52 10.72 -0.97 7.82
CA PHE A 52 9.96 -0.90 6.58
C PHE A 52 9.49 0.55 6.41
N THR A 53 9.78 1.15 5.26
CA THR A 53 9.45 2.56 5.01
C THR A 53 8.43 2.69 3.90
N VAL A 54 7.51 3.63 4.09
CA VAL A 54 6.49 4.01 3.11
C VAL A 54 6.83 5.40 2.59
N GLU A 55 6.72 5.57 1.27
CA GLU A 55 7.00 6.84 0.59
C GLU A 55 6.19 7.99 1.19
N PRO A 56 6.75 9.21 1.29
CA PRO A 56 6.04 10.37 1.83
C PRO A 56 4.69 10.64 1.15
N GLN A 57 4.60 10.43 -0.16
CA GLN A 57 3.37 10.61 -0.94
C GLN A 57 2.26 9.60 -0.60
N LEU A 58 2.62 8.41 -0.10
CA LEU A 58 1.67 7.36 0.27
C LEU A 58 1.21 7.48 1.72
N LYS A 59 2.02 8.13 2.59
CA LYS A 59 1.78 8.22 4.05
C LYS A 59 0.38 8.70 4.42
N ALA A 60 -0.13 9.73 3.75
CA ALA A 60 -1.47 10.29 4.03
C ALA A 60 -2.62 9.35 3.63
N HIS A 61 -2.33 8.32 2.84
CA HIS A 61 -3.31 7.39 2.26
C HIS A 61 -3.32 6.03 2.95
N VAL A 62 -2.40 5.77 3.88
CA VAL A 62 -2.33 4.50 4.62
C VAL A 62 -3.50 4.40 5.60
N ALA A 63 -4.41 3.47 5.35
CA ALA A 63 -5.54 3.17 6.23
C ALA A 63 -5.24 2.00 7.18
N TYR A 64 -4.38 1.08 6.77
CA TYR A 64 -3.94 -0.05 7.58
C TYR A 64 -2.54 -0.49 7.18
N PHE A 65 -1.81 -1.03 8.14
CA PHE A 65 -0.56 -1.75 7.90
C PHE A 65 -0.48 -2.96 8.84
N GLY A 66 0.09 -4.05 8.35
CA GLY A 66 0.27 -5.30 9.08
C GLY A 66 1.56 -5.99 8.66
N ALA A 67 2.07 -6.90 9.49
CA ALA A 67 3.19 -7.74 9.14
C ALA A 67 3.01 -9.14 9.72
N SER A 68 3.47 -10.15 9.00
CA SER A 68 3.49 -11.54 9.47
C SER A 68 4.76 -12.25 9.02
N ALA A 69 5.20 -13.25 9.78
CA ALA A 69 6.24 -14.16 9.34
C ALA A 69 5.64 -15.09 8.27
N ARG A 70 6.28 -15.20 7.11
CA ARG A 70 5.71 -15.92 5.96
C ARG A 70 5.45 -17.40 6.26
N ASP A 71 6.42 -18.07 6.91
CA ASP A 71 6.36 -19.51 7.14
C ASP A 71 5.28 -19.90 8.16
N SER A 72 5.19 -19.17 9.26
CA SER A 72 4.26 -19.48 10.36
C SER A 72 2.94 -18.73 10.27
N LYS A 73 2.82 -17.74 9.38
CA LYS A 73 1.73 -16.74 9.33
C LYS A 73 1.50 -16.01 10.66
N GLN A 74 2.48 -16.05 11.55
CA GLN A 74 2.40 -15.39 12.85
C GLN A 74 2.44 -13.88 12.64
N ALA A 75 1.43 -13.17 13.15
CA ALA A 75 1.43 -11.71 13.16
C ALA A 75 2.64 -11.17 13.95
N LEU A 76 3.35 -10.21 13.35
CA LEU A 76 4.51 -9.55 13.93
C LEU A 76 4.10 -8.25 14.59
N ARG A 77 4.82 -7.89 15.65
CA ARG A 77 4.61 -6.59 16.31
C ARG A 77 5.21 -5.48 15.46
N ILE A 78 4.45 -4.40 15.30
CA ILE A 78 4.86 -3.23 14.55
C ILE A 78 4.76 -2.00 15.45
N SER A 79 5.79 -1.16 15.42
CA SER A 79 5.78 0.16 16.04
C SER A 79 6.16 1.23 15.03
N VAL A 80 5.48 2.37 15.06
CA VAL A 80 5.88 3.54 14.26
C VAL A 80 7.07 4.20 14.94
N VAL A 81 8.15 4.45 14.20
CA VAL A 81 9.39 5.03 14.72
C VAL A 81 9.79 6.28 13.91
N PRO A 82 10.65 7.15 14.45
CA PRO A 82 11.19 8.27 13.69
C PRO A 82 11.89 7.80 12.41
N SER A 83 11.67 8.54 11.33
CA SER A 83 12.23 8.18 10.04
C SER A 83 13.76 8.35 10.00
N PRO A 84 14.47 7.51 9.23
CA PRO A 84 15.92 7.61 9.09
C PRO A 84 16.39 8.99 8.63
N ALA A 85 17.64 9.33 8.94
CA ALA A 85 18.23 10.62 8.61
C ALA A 85 18.09 10.93 7.10
N GLY A 86 17.52 12.10 6.78
CA GLY A 86 17.26 12.51 5.40
C GLY A 86 15.86 12.16 4.87
N GLN A 87 15.04 11.40 5.61
CA GLN A 87 13.70 10.95 5.17
C GLN A 87 12.59 11.34 6.15
N LYS A 88 12.60 12.58 6.66
CA LYS A 88 11.73 13.03 7.76
C LYS A 88 10.23 12.85 7.49
N ASP A 89 9.81 12.91 6.22
CA ASP A 89 8.41 12.86 5.84
C ASP A 89 7.88 11.45 5.57
N ALA A 90 8.76 10.45 5.49
CA ALA A 90 8.38 9.05 5.32
C ALA A 90 7.61 8.53 6.55
N LEU A 91 6.79 7.48 6.35
CA LEU A 91 6.29 6.66 7.45
C LEU A 91 7.25 5.49 7.63
N THR A 92 7.74 5.30 8.85
CA THR A 92 8.69 4.23 9.17
C THR A 92 8.09 3.28 10.20
N LEU A 93 7.98 2.02 9.80
CA LEU A 93 7.49 0.91 10.60
C LEU A 93 8.67 0.08 11.07
N GLN A 94 8.78 -0.14 12.38
CA GLN A 94 9.73 -1.09 12.95
C GLN A 94 9.00 -2.40 13.22
N ILE A 95 9.42 -3.46 12.54
CA ILE A 95 8.86 -4.79 12.64
C ILE A 95 9.74 -5.63 13.56
N GLN A 96 9.13 -6.23 14.58
CA GLN A 96 9.80 -7.14 15.50
C GLN A 96 9.67 -8.60 15.00
N LEU A 97 10.81 -9.20 14.64
CA LEU A 97 10.90 -10.59 14.21
C LEU A 97 10.59 -11.56 15.37
N PRO A 98 10.12 -12.79 15.09
CA PRO A 98 9.86 -13.78 16.14
C PRO A 98 11.12 -14.19 16.91
N SER A 99 12.21 -14.42 16.17
CA SER A 99 13.53 -14.80 16.65
C SER A 99 14.59 -13.80 16.23
N GLU A 100 15.73 -13.81 16.94
CA GLU A 100 16.88 -13.01 16.56
C GLU A 100 17.53 -13.56 15.29
N LEU A 101 17.86 -12.64 14.39
CA LEU A 101 18.51 -12.92 13.13
C LEU A 101 20.02 -12.76 13.30
N SER A 102 20.74 -13.88 13.42
CA SER A 102 22.21 -13.90 13.46
C SER A 102 22.82 -13.52 12.11
N LYS A 103 24.12 -13.20 12.09
CA LYS A 103 24.85 -12.89 10.85
C LYS A 103 24.69 -13.98 9.78
N GLY A 104 24.38 -13.58 8.55
CA GLY A 104 24.18 -14.46 7.39
C GLY A 104 22.91 -15.31 7.45
N LYS A 105 22.00 -15.05 8.41
CA LYS A 105 20.69 -15.69 8.45
C LYS A 105 19.64 -14.79 7.81
N THR A 106 18.62 -15.44 7.26
CA THR A 106 17.50 -14.81 6.57
C THR A 106 16.19 -14.97 7.33
N ALA A 107 15.27 -14.05 7.12
CA ALA A 107 13.89 -14.12 7.60
C ALA A 107 12.93 -13.66 6.49
N ASP A 108 11.86 -14.43 6.30
CA ASP A 108 10.80 -14.09 5.35
C ASP A 108 9.65 -13.36 6.05
N VAL A 109 9.39 -12.14 5.62
CA VAL A 109 8.40 -11.23 6.19
C VAL A 109 7.43 -10.80 5.12
N ASP A 110 6.14 -10.89 5.42
CA ASP A 110 5.07 -10.34 4.60
C ASP A 110 4.55 -9.08 5.31
N VAL A 111 4.59 -7.94 4.60
CA VAL A 111 4.08 -6.64 5.06
C VAL A 111 2.89 -6.27 4.19
N GLU A 112 1.75 -6.05 4.83
CA GLU A 112 0.52 -5.62 4.19
C GLU A 112 0.35 -4.11 4.42
N LEU A 113 0.06 -3.37 3.37
CA LEU A 113 -0.33 -1.97 3.41
C LEU A 113 -1.68 -1.84 2.71
N VAL A 114 -2.60 -1.09 3.32
CA VAL A 114 -3.88 -0.78 2.69
C VAL A 114 -3.94 0.72 2.45
N LEU A 115 -4.09 1.10 1.18
CA LEU A 115 -4.17 2.49 0.75
C LEU A 115 -5.61 2.87 0.43
N THR A 116 -6.00 4.09 0.81
CA THR A 116 -7.31 4.68 0.52
C THR A 116 -7.13 6.01 -0.19
N HIS A 117 -8.07 6.38 -1.05
CA HIS A 117 -8.06 7.66 -1.77
C HIS A 117 -6.80 7.95 -2.59
N TYR A 118 -6.10 6.93 -3.06
CA TYR A 118 -4.83 7.12 -3.79
C TYR A 118 -4.97 7.00 -5.32
N LEU A 119 -5.94 6.22 -5.80
CA LEU A 119 -6.26 6.20 -7.22
C LEU A 119 -6.98 7.47 -7.63
N SER A 120 -6.47 8.10 -8.69
CA SER A 120 -7.03 9.34 -9.22
C SER A 120 -7.75 9.07 -10.53
N PRO A 121 -9.04 9.42 -10.68
CA PRO A 121 -9.74 9.35 -11.96
C PRO A 121 -9.03 10.20 -13.02
N PHE A 122 -8.79 9.61 -14.19
CA PHE A 122 -8.17 10.29 -15.31
C PHE A 122 -8.79 9.77 -16.62
N PRO A 123 -9.70 10.54 -17.26
CA PRO A 123 -10.10 11.92 -16.93
C PRO A 123 -10.89 12.04 -15.62
N SER A 124 -10.92 13.26 -15.04
CA SER A 124 -11.66 13.54 -13.79
C SER A 124 -13.17 13.64 -13.96
N GLU A 125 -13.63 13.81 -15.21
CA GLU A 125 -15.05 13.86 -15.57
C GLU A 125 -15.28 12.97 -16.80
N ILE A 126 -16.37 12.22 -16.79
CA ILE A 126 -16.76 11.29 -17.85
C ILE A 126 -18.24 11.49 -18.21
N LEU A 127 -18.59 11.32 -19.48
CA LEU A 127 -19.98 11.23 -19.91
C LEU A 127 -20.64 9.98 -19.34
N GLN A 128 -21.98 9.97 -19.29
CA GLN A 128 -22.76 8.86 -18.74
C GLN A 128 -22.42 7.48 -19.35
N LYS A 129 -21.98 7.45 -20.62
CA LYS A 129 -21.66 6.22 -21.37
C LYS A 129 -20.16 5.93 -21.45
N GLU A 130 -19.32 6.81 -20.91
CA GLU A 130 -17.87 6.63 -20.93
C GLU A 130 -17.43 5.71 -19.79
N LYS A 131 -16.37 4.96 -20.04
CA LYS A 131 -15.76 4.10 -19.03
C LYS A 131 -14.89 4.93 -18.11
N GLN A 132 -14.82 4.54 -16.85
CA GLN A 132 -13.94 5.18 -15.90
C GLN A 132 -12.53 4.61 -16.02
N LEU A 133 -11.55 5.50 -16.20
CA LEU A 133 -10.13 5.17 -16.08
C LEU A 133 -9.52 5.87 -14.88
N VAL A 134 -8.52 5.23 -14.29
CA VAL A 134 -7.82 5.71 -13.09
C VAL A 134 -6.32 5.59 -13.26
N LYS A 135 -5.59 6.50 -12.62
CA LYS A 135 -4.13 6.55 -12.58
C LYS A 135 -3.65 6.18 -11.18
N PHE A 136 -2.72 5.24 -11.13
CA PHE A 136 -1.86 5.00 -9.99
C PHE A 136 -0.49 5.63 -10.26
N SER A 137 0.08 6.30 -9.26
CA SER A 137 1.43 6.88 -9.32
C SER A 137 2.26 6.38 -8.15
N GLY A 138 3.53 6.05 -8.33
CA GLY A 138 4.38 5.52 -7.27
C GLY A 138 5.84 5.51 -7.67
N SER A 139 6.63 4.62 -7.07
CA SER A 139 8.01 4.35 -7.48
C SER A 139 8.15 2.95 -8.10
N HIS A 140 9.02 2.80 -9.09
CA HIS A 140 9.47 1.48 -9.57
C HIS A 140 10.29 0.75 -8.50
N TYR A 141 11.01 1.49 -7.68
CA TYR A 141 11.92 0.98 -6.67
C TYR A 141 11.28 1.03 -5.30
N LEU A 142 11.54 0.00 -4.49
CA LEU A 142 11.17 -0.01 -3.08
C LEU A 142 11.87 1.15 -2.38
N PHE A 143 11.07 2.01 -1.76
CA PHE A 143 11.56 3.02 -0.87
C PHE A 143 11.95 2.40 0.47
N SER A 144 13.22 2.00 0.62
CA SER A 144 13.76 1.28 1.79
C SER A 144 15.03 1.93 2.33
N PRO A 145 15.29 1.89 3.66
CA PRO A 145 16.59 2.29 4.23
C PRO A 145 17.73 1.32 3.90
N TYR A 146 17.40 0.16 3.35
CA TYR A 146 18.33 -0.90 3.04
C TYR A 146 18.61 -0.97 1.55
N LYS A 147 19.80 -1.46 1.20
CA LYS A 147 20.09 -1.85 -0.18
C LYS A 147 19.22 -3.06 -0.52
N VAL A 148 18.60 -3.02 -1.71
CA VAL A 148 17.79 -4.12 -2.22
C VAL A 148 18.57 -4.85 -3.30
N THR A 149 18.91 -6.09 -3.06
CA THR A 149 19.73 -6.89 -4.00
C THR A 149 18.92 -7.30 -5.23
N ARG A 150 17.65 -7.69 -5.04
CA ARG A 150 16.75 -8.05 -6.14
C ARG A 150 15.31 -7.64 -5.80
N GLN A 151 14.64 -6.98 -6.73
CA GLN A 151 13.25 -6.56 -6.61
C GLN A 151 12.41 -7.00 -7.80
N THR A 152 11.24 -7.58 -7.56
CA THR A 152 10.19 -7.75 -8.59
C THR A 152 8.88 -7.15 -8.12
N THR A 153 8.20 -6.39 -8.97
CA THR A 153 6.89 -5.80 -8.64
C THR A 153 5.83 -6.31 -9.61
N LYS A 154 4.73 -6.84 -9.08
CA LYS A 154 3.54 -7.24 -9.84
C LYS A 154 2.38 -6.34 -9.46
N ILE A 155 1.81 -5.71 -10.48
CA ILE A 155 0.67 -4.83 -10.38
C ILE A 155 -0.53 -5.53 -10.99
N LEU A 156 -1.50 -5.92 -10.15
CA LEU A 156 -2.76 -6.49 -10.59
C LEU A 156 -3.78 -5.36 -10.76
N THR A 157 -4.12 -5.01 -11.98
CA THR A 157 -5.05 -3.89 -12.25
C THR A 157 -6.53 -4.27 -12.13
N GLY A 158 -6.84 -5.57 -12.14
CA GLY A 158 -8.22 -6.07 -12.15
C GLY A 158 -8.94 -5.92 -13.51
N SER A 159 -8.30 -5.25 -14.48
CA SER A 159 -8.84 -5.04 -15.84
C SER A 159 -7.78 -5.35 -16.89
N LYS A 160 -8.18 -5.92 -18.04
CA LYS A 160 -7.26 -6.14 -19.17
C LYS A 160 -7.01 -4.86 -19.96
N ASN A 161 -7.83 -3.83 -19.75
CA ASN A 161 -7.79 -2.57 -20.47
C ASN A 161 -6.85 -1.60 -19.73
N ILE A 162 -5.55 -1.79 -19.94
CA ILE A 162 -4.50 -0.90 -19.46
C ILE A 162 -4.16 0.06 -20.59
N GLU A 163 -4.42 1.35 -20.35
CA GLU A 163 -4.18 2.41 -21.34
C GLU A 163 -2.68 2.68 -21.49
N SER A 164 -1.97 2.83 -20.37
CA SER A 164 -0.53 3.03 -20.39
C SER A 164 0.12 2.69 -19.04
N TYR A 165 1.42 2.38 -19.09
CA TYR A 165 2.26 2.32 -17.91
C TYR A 165 3.69 2.77 -18.24
N THR A 166 4.41 3.28 -17.25
CA THR A 166 5.82 3.66 -17.39
C THR A 166 6.68 2.41 -17.57
N LYS A 167 7.46 2.37 -18.66
CA LYS A 167 8.26 1.20 -19.04
C LYS A 167 9.71 1.36 -18.61
N LEU A 168 10.04 0.88 -17.41
CA LEU A 168 11.43 0.69 -16.98
C LEU A 168 11.83 -0.77 -17.20
N LYS A 169 12.69 -1.02 -18.18
CA LYS A 169 13.12 -2.40 -18.51
C LYS A 169 13.95 -3.02 -17.36
N PRO A 170 13.78 -4.32 -17.09
CA PRO A 170 12.79 -5.23 -17.67
C PRO A 170 11.37 -4.95 -17.15
N SER A 171 10.41 -4.90 -18.07
CA SER A 171 8.99 -4.74 -17.77
C SER A 171 8.14 -5.47 -18.81
N SER A 172 7.03 -6.07 -18.38
CA SER A 172 6.08 -6.73 -19.27
C SER A 172 4.64 -6.51 -18.80
N GLN A 173 3.70 -6.70 -19.72
CA GLN A 173 2.28 -6.71 -19.44
C GLN A 173 1.72 -8.04 -19.95
N SER A 174 0.94 -8.70 -19.11
CA SER A 174 0.19 -9.90 -19.47
C SER A 174 -1.21 -9.79 -18.89
N GLU A 175 -2.22 -9.82 -19.75
CA GLU A 175 -3.62 -9.62 -19.40
C GLU A 175 -3.84 -8.37 -18.52
N SER A 176 -4.25 -8.56 -17.26
CA SER A 176 -4.49 -7.51 -16.27
C SER A 176 -3.32 -7.27 -15.32
N THR A 177 -2.16 -7.88 -15.59
CA THR A 177 -0.96 -7.81 -14.75
C THR A 177 0.17 -7.07 -15.44
N VAL A 178 0.71 -6.04 -14.78
CA VAL A 178 1.97 -5.39 -15.15
C VAL A 178 3.07 -5.94 -14.26
N SER A 179 4.13 -6.50 -14.86
CA SER A 179 5.31 -6.99 -14.16
C SER A 179 6.48 -6.05 -14.40
N LEU A 180 7.12 -5.62 -13.32
CA LEU A 180 8.27 -4.72 -13.30
C LEU A 180 9.45 -5.43 -12.64
N GLY A 181 10.63 -5.28 -13.21
CA GLY A 181 11.83 -6.00 -12.78
C GLY A 181 11.94 -7.41 -13.38
N PRO A 182 12.92 -8.21 -12.94
CA PRO A 182 13.74 -7.97 -11.76
C PRO A 182 14.66 -6.75 -11.91
N TYR A 183 14.67 -5.89 -10.89
CA TYR A 183 15.66 -4.82 -10.71
C TYR A 183 16.69 -5.28 -9.69
N GLU A 184 17.96 -5.01 -9.94
CA GLU A 184 19.06 -5.51 -9.11
C GLU A 184 19.87 -4.37 -8.51
N ASN A 185 20.38 -4.60 -7.30
CA ASN A 185 21.31 -3.70 -6.60
C ASN A 185 20.81 -2.25 -6.47
N THR A 186 19.53 -2.09 -6.14
CA THR A 186 18.94 -0.77 -5.91
C THR A 186 19.46 -0.16 -4.62
N ALA A 187 19.91 1.09 -4.68
CA ALA A 187 20.45 1.81 -3.53
C ALA A 187 19.34 2.16 -2.51
N PRO A 188 19.69 2.37 -1.23
CA PRO A 188 18.73 2.86 -0.23
C PRO A 188 18.01 4.13 -0.71
N PHE A 189 16.70 4.20 -0.45
CA PHE A 189 15.82 5.31 -0.78
C PHE A 189 15.85 5.75 -2.26
N SER A 190 16.09 4.81 -3.17
CA SER A 190 16.00 5.09 -4.61
C SER A 190 14.55 5.35 -5.01
N LEU A 191 14.34 6.37 -5.85
CA LEU A 191 13.04 6.73 -6.40
C LEU A 191 13.11 6.77 -7.93
N SER A 192 12.07 6.25 -8.57
CA SER A 192 11.91 6.29 -10.02
C SER A 192 10.43 6.30 -10.35
N GLU A 193 9.96 7.35 -11.02
CA GLU A 193 8.52 7.59 -11.26
C GLU A 193 7.86 6.39 -11.96
N LEU A 194 6.87 5.80 -11.28
CA LEU A 194 5.99 4.77 -11.83
C LEU A 194 4.59 5.36 -12.01
N SER A 195 3.99 5.11 -13.17
CA SER A 195 2.58 5.42 -13.42
C SER A 195 1.90 4.27 -14.14
N VAL A 196 0.69 3.92 -13.73
CA VAL A 196 -0.19 2.94 -14.39
C VAL A 196 -1.57 3.54 -14.57
N HIS A 197 -2.05 3.60 -15.81
CA HIS A 197 -3.34 4.15 -16.20
C HIS A 197 -4.17 3.04 -16.84
N TYR A 198 -5.35 2.77 -16.27
CA TYR A 198 -6.15 1.60 -16.64
C TYR A 198 -7.64 1.84 -16.37
N GLU A 199 -8.50 1.03 -17.00
CA GLU A 199 -9.94 1.04 -16.77
C GLU A 199 -10.30 0.43 -15.41
N ASN A 200 -11.06 1.17 -14.60
CA ASN A 200 -11.61 0.68 -13.33
C ASN A 200 -13.04 1.22 -13.12
N ASN A 201 -14.03 0.39 -13.48
CA ASN A 201 -15.45 0.68 -13.30
C ASN A 201 -16.02 0.14 -11.97
N SER A 202 -15.17 -0.26 -11.02
CA SER A 202 -15.64 -0.61 -9.67
C SER A 202 -16.31 0.61 -9.02
N PRO A 203 -17.32 0.45 -8.16
CA PRO A 203 -17.92 1.59 -7.45
C PRO A 203 -16.92 2.28 -6.51
N PHE A 204 -16.70 3.59 -6.70
CA PHE A 204 -15.83 4.40 -5.83
C PHE A 204 -16.68 5.02 -4.71
N LEU A 205 -17.13 4.19 -3.77
CA LEU A 205 -17.91 4.66 -2.63
C LEU A 205 -16.99 5.05 -1.47
N THR A 206 -17.29 6.18 -0.84
CA THR A 206 -16.56 6.70 0.31
C THR A 206 -17.53 7.12 1.38
N ILE A 207 -17.37 6.56 2.58
CA ILE A 207 -18.11 7.04 3.75
C ILE A 207 -17.40 8.28 4.27
N THR A 208 -18.01 9.46 4.09
CA THR A 208 -17.47 10.74 4.57
C THR A 208 -17.75 10.95 6.05
N LYS A 209 -18.82 10.34 6.56
CA LYS A 209 -19.20 10.39 7.97
C LYS A 209 -19.90 9.09 8.37
N LEU A 210 -19.46 8.50 9.49
CA LEU A 210 -20.07 7.35 10.12
C LEU A 210 -20.37 7.70 11.58
N GLU A 211 -21.65 7.71 11.94
CA GLU A 211 -22.10 7.80 13.33
C GLU A 211 -22.72 6.46 13.70
N ARG A 212 -22.17 5.79 14.73
CA ARG A 212 -22.71 4.54 15.26
C ARG A 212 -23.18 4.76 16.69
N THR A 213 -24.47 4.57 16.93
CA THR A 213 -25.08 4.62 18.26
C THR A 213 -25.31 3.20 18.75
N ILE A 214 -24.78 2.86 19.92
CA ILE A 214 -24.98 1.55 20.56
C ILE A 214 -25.70 1.79 21.88
N GLU A 215 -26.94 1.37 21.97
CA GLU A 215 -27.77 1.47 23.17
C GLU A 215 -27.80 0.11 23.88
N LEU A 216 -27.40 0.10 25.16
CA LEU A 216 -27.44 -1.08 26.02
C LEU A 216 -28.59 -0.95 27.02
N SER A 217 -29.50 -1.91 27.00
CA SER A 217 -30.62 -1.99 27.94
C SER A 217 -30.43 -3.17 28.89
N HIS A 218 -30.45 -2.86 30.19
CA HIS A 218 -30.39 -3.85 31.27
C HIS A 218 -31.65 -4.74 31.33
N TRP A 219 -32.70 -4.36 30.61
CA TRP A 219 -33.91 -5.16 30.46
C TRP A 219 -33.82 -6.20 29.32
N GLY A 220 -32.68 -6.28 28.63
CA GLY A 220 -32.31 -7.45 27.83
C GLY A 220 -32.03 -7.21 26.33
N ASN A 221 -31.86 -5.97 25.88
CA ASN A 221 -31.57 -5.68 24.46
C ASN A 221 -30.34 -4.79 24.26
N ILE A 222 -29.68 -4.99 23.13
CA ILE A 222 -28.66 -4.07 22.59
C ILE A 222 -29.21 -3.58 21.26
N ALA A 223 -29.37 -2.27 21.08
CA ALA A 223 -29.76 -1.67 19.82
C ALA A 223 -28.56 -0.97 19.19
N VAL A 224 -28.38 -1.15 17.88
CA VAL A 224 -27.31 -0.52 17.11
C VAL A 224 -27.94 0.24 15.96
N GLU A 225 -27.65 1.54 15.88
CA GLU A 225 -28.04 2.41 14.78
C GLU A 225 -26.78 2.96 14.10
N GLU A 226 -26.78 3.01 12.77
CA GLU A 226 -25.70 3.60 11.98
C GLU A 226 -26.25 4.66 11.03
N ARG A 227 -25.67 5.85 11.07
CA ARG A 227 -25.91 6.93 10.10
C ARG A 227 -24.66 7.12 9.25
N LEU A 228 -24.81 6.85 7.96
CA LEU A 228 -23.73 6.90 6.97
C LEU A 228 -23.98 8.04 5.99
N GLU A 229 -23.00 8.92 5.84
CA GLU A 229 -22.93 9.84 4.71
C GLU A 229 -21.97 9.24 3.68
N ILE A 230 -22.48 8.95 2.48
CA ILE A 230 -21.74 8.25 1.42
C ILE A 230 -21.64 9.15 0.20
N LEU A 231 -20.43 9.24 -0.36
CA LEU A 231 -20.12 9.98 -1.57
C LEU A 231 -19.50 9.05 -2.61
N HIS A 232 -19.87 9.22 -3.88
CA HIS A 232 -19.14 8.62 -5.00
C HIS A 232 -17.91 9.48 -5.32
N THR A 233 -16.70 8.95 -5.14
CA THR A 233 -15.42 9.66 -5.30
C THR A 233 -14.66 9.29 -6.59
N GLY A 234 -15.30 8.57 -7.50
CA GLY A 234 -14.79 8.32 -8.85
C GLY A 234 -14.89 9.54 -9.77
N ALA A 235 -14.79 9.30 -11.08
CA ALA A 235 -14.95 10.36 -12.07
C ALA A 235 -16.35 10.99 -11.96
N LYS A 236 -16.41 12.32 -12.09
CA LYS A 236 -17.68 13.06 -12.04
C LYS A 236 -18.45 12.90 -13.35
N LEU A 237 -19.77 12.94 -13.28
CA LEU A 237 -20.58 12.99 -14.49
C LEU A 237 -20.39 14.34 -15.19
N LYS A 238 -19.93 14.27 -16.44
CA LYS A 238 -19.85 15.42 -17.35
C LYS A 238 -21.19 15.60 -18.04
N GLY A 239 -21.76 16.79 -17.93
CA GLY A 239 -23.07 17.11 -18.52
C GLY A 239 -24.24 16.62 -17.69
N SER A 240 -25.41 16.47 -18.32
CA SER A 240 -26.65 16.08 -17.65
C SER A 240 -26.85 14.56 -17.64
N PHE A 241 -27.45 14.05 -16.57
CA PHE A 241 -27.95 12.68 -16.54
C PHE A 241 -29.19 12.52 -17.44
N SER A 242 -29.16 11.52 -18.30
CA SER A 242 -30.28 11.11 -19.16
C SER A 242 -30.83 9.77 -18.67
N ARG A 243 -32.02 9.80 -18.04
CA ARG A 243 -32.73 8.58 -17.63
C ARG A 243 -33.08 7.69 -18.83
N PHE A 244 -33.41 8.29 -19.97
CA PHE A 244 -33.74 7.55 -21.18
C PHE A 244 -32.54 6.73 -21.69
N ASP A 245 -31.35 7.35 -21.73
CA ASP A 245 -30.12 6.65 -22.11
C ASP A 245 -29.79 5.55 -21.10
N TYR A 246 -29.91 5.84 -19.79
CA TYR A 246 -29.65 4.86 -18.73
C TYR A 246 -30.56 3.63 -18.82
N GLN A 247 -31.82 3.81 -19.22
CA GLN A 247 -32.78 2.70 -19.31
C GLN A 247 -32.65 1.88 -20.60
N ARG A 248 -32.23 2.51 -21.70
CA ARG A 248 -32.07 1.81 -22.99
C ARG A 248 -30.77 1.03 -23.08
N GLU A 249 -29.72 1.55 -22.48
CA GLU A 249 -28.37 0.99 -22.51
C GLU A 249 -27.81 1.04 -21.08
N PRO A 250 -28.25 0.10 -20.22
CA PRO A 250 -27.79 0.01 -18.83
C PRO A 250 -26.31 -0.36 -18.70
#